data_AF-A0A6A8LNX9-F1
#
_entry.id   AF-A0A6A8LNX9-F1
#
_cell.length_a   1.000
_cell.length_b   1.000
_cell.length_c   1.000
_cell.angle_alpha   90.00
_cell.angle_beta   90.00
_cell.angle_gamma   90.00
#
_symmetry.space_group_name_H-M   'P 1'
#
loop_
_entity.id
_entity.type
_entity.pdbx_description
1 polymer ?
#
loop_
_entity_poly.entity_id
_entity_poly.type
_entity_poly.pdbx_seq_one_letter_code
_entity_poly.pdbx_strand_id
1 'polypeptide(L)'
;INLVTMQNHFPYDRNYYNNSDKYTPVGKEIDDYTRNVVQDFSTGLSYTDIAVKDFISEIDKLDKPVTLVFYGDHLPGIYGGVDMTKYGIQLHSTDYFIYSNKYAREHGARNLVSKTEYVGPNDFIALMAKQTNSKVNAYQALLTEVQEKLPVATLNTQKSTVNSYNTHTEFVDNNGKIVKYKSLSKKQKQLWEDYKLLQYDITAGKNYWKNN
;
A
#
# COMPACT_ATOMS: atom_id res chain seq x y z
N ILE A 1 3.05 16.99 -0.33
CA ILE A 1 3.68 16.82 1.00
C ILE A 1 3.82 15.33 1.22
N ASN A 2 4.98 14.85 1.65
CA ASN A 2 5.17 13.46 2.07
C ASN A 2 5.52 13.45 3.55
N LEU A 3 4.75 12.71 4.36
CA LEU A 3 4.94 12.61 5.80
C LEU A 3 5.22 11.15 6.15
N VAL A 4 6.35 10.90 6.81
CA VAL A 4 6.72 9.57 7.30
C VAL A 4 6.65 9.60 8.83
N THR A 5 5.74 8.81 9.39
CA THR A 5 5.49 8.77 10.84
C THR A 5 6.38 7.72 11.51
N MET A 6 6.77 7.96 12.77
CA MET A 6 7.64 7.04 13.52
C MET A 6 6.99 6.40 14.75
N GLN A 7 5.80 6.85 15.18
CA GLN A 7 5.18 6.45 16.45
C GLN A 7 5.02 4.93 16.59
N ASN A 8 4.63 4.25 15.51
CA ASN A 8 4.33 2.82 15.55
C ASN A 8 5.47 1.95 15.00
N HIS A 9 6.71 2.43 15.11
CA HIS A 9 7.90 1.68 14.73
C HIS A 9 8.41 0.84 15.91
N PHE A 10 9.07 -0.29 15.62
CA PHE A 10 9.68 -1.15 16.63
C PHE A 10 10.74 -0.38 17.45
N PRO A 11 11.07 -0.81 18.68
CA PRO A 11 10.62 -2.03 19.38
C PRO A 11 9.27 -1.90 20.10
N TYR A 12 8.51 -3.00 20.16
CA TYR A 12 7.17 -3.08 20.79
C TYR A 12 7.17 -3.82 22.14
N ASP A 13 8.33 -4.16 22.69
CA ASP A 13 8.46 -4.95 23.92
C ASP A 13 8.89 -4.09 25.12
N ARG A 14 8.74 -2.76 25.00
CA ARG A 14 9.23 -1.80 26.00
C ARG A 14 8.15 -1.32 26.98
N ASN A 15 6.91 -1.81 26.85
CA ASN A 15 5.75 -1.29 27.59
C ASN A 15 5.68 0.23 27.46
N TYR A 16 5.84 0.73 26.23
CA TYR A 16 5.98 2.16 25.97
C TYR A 16 4.71 2.94 26.32
N TYR A 17 3.57 2.27 26.26
CA TYR A 17 2.26 2.86 26.50
C TYR A 17 1.65 2.35 27.82
N ASN A 18 0.98 3.26 28.53
CA ASN A 18 0.16 2.89 29.68
C ASN A 18 -1.13 2.20 29.19
N ASN A 19 -1.64 1.24 29.99
CA ASN A 19 -2.88 0.51 29.73
C ASN A 19 -2.91 -0.26 28.38
N SER A 20 -1.76 -0.77 27.93
CA SER A 20 -1.66 -1.56 26.70
C SER A 20 -2.38 -2.91 26.79
N ASP A 21 -2.63 -3.38 28.01
CA ASP A 21 -3.45 -4.55 28.33
C ASP A 21 -4.90 -4.47 27.83
N LYS A 22 -5.39 -3.26 27.54
CA LYS A 22 -6.68 -3.04 26.85
C LYS A 22 -6.76 -3.77 25.50
N TYR A 23 -5.63 -3.94 24.81
CA TYR A 23 -5.54 -4.58 23.49
C TYR A 23 -4.85 -5.95 23.57
N THR A 24 -5.30 -6.80 24.50
CA THR A 24 -4.73 -8.13 24.70
C THR A 24 -5.17 -9.11 23.61
N PRO A 25 -4.25 -9.72 22.86
CA PRO A 25 -4.62 -10.74 21.89
C PRO A 25 -5.02 -12.06 22.56
N VAL A 26 -5.99 -12.76 21.95
CA VAL A 26 -6.47 -14.07 22.39
C VAL A 26 -6.10 -15.14 21.36
N GLY A 27 -5.64 -16.30 21.83
CA GLY A 27 -5.22 -17.39 20.96
C GLY A 27 -4.46 -18.48 21.72
N LYS A 28 -4.51 -19.72 21.22
CA LYS A 28 -3.89 -20.88 21.88
C LYS A 28 -2.36 -20.89 21.80
N GLU A 29 -1.77 -20.17 20.85
CA GLU A 29 -0.33 -20.20 20.54
C GLU A 29 0.35 -18.84 20.79
N ILE A 30 -0.24 -18.01 21.66
CA ILE A 30 0.30 -16.68 22.00
C ILE A 30 1.07 -16.77 23.31
N ASP A 31 2.39 -16.73 23.22
CA ASP A 31 3.28 -16.61 24.38
C ASP A 31 3.28 -15.20 24.97
N ASP A 32 3.91 -15.03 26.14
CA ASP A 32 3.93 -13.74 26.85
C ASP A 32 4.69 -12.65 26.07
N TYR A 33 5.72 -13.04 25.32
CA TYR A 33 6.45 -12.11 24.45
C TYR A 33 5.52 -11.56 23.37
N THR A 34 4.88 -12.44 22.58
CA THR A 34 3.94 -12.09 21.51
C THR A 34 2.78 -11.27 22.05
N ARG A 35 2.27 -11.62 23.23
CA ARG A 35 1.22 -10.86 23.91
C ARG A 35 1.62 -9.41 24.14
N ASN A 36 2.81 -9.18 24.72
CA ASN A 36 3.30 -7.84 25.02
C ASN A 36 3.55 -7.02 23.74
N VAL A 37 4.19 -7.59 22.72
CA VAL A 37 4.44 -6.86 21.46
C VAL A 37 3.16 -6.49 20.71
N VAL A 38 2.13 -7.35 20.74
CA VAL A 38 0.84 -7.04 20.11
C VAL A 38 0.08 -5.98 20.90
N GLN A 39 0.13 -5.99 22.23
CA GLN A 39 -0.48 -4.98 23.09
C GLN A 39 0.09 -3.58 22.81
N ASP A 40 1.42 -3.44 22.79
CA ASP A 40 2.09 -2.16 22.52
C ASP A 40 1.82 -1.67 21.09
N PHE A 41 1.96 -2.54 20.08
CA PHE A 41 1.66 -2.19 18.69
C PHE A 41 0.20 -1.75 18.50
N SER A 42 -0.75 -2.48 19.09
CA SER A 42 -2.18 -2.16 18.98
C SER A 42 -2.54 -0.86 19.70
N THR A 43 -1.86 -0.56 20.80
CA THR A 43 -2.01 0.71 21.51
C THR A 43 -1.51 1.87 20.66
N GLY A 44 -0.32 1.75 20.06
CA GLY A 44 0.21 2.73 19.11
C GLY A 44 -0.68 2.94 17.90
N LEU A 45 -1.27 1.85 17.36
CA LEU A 45 -2.26 1.92 16.29
C LEU A 45 -3.53 2.67 16.70
N SER A 46 -4.00 2.50 17.94
CA SER A 46 -5.17 3.23 18.45
C SER A 46 -4.95 4.75 18.52
N TYR A 47 -3.74 5.18 18.84
CA TYR A 47 -3.39 6.60 18.82
C TYR A 47 -3.27 7.14 17.40
N THR A 48 -2.75 6.33 16.46
CA THR A 48 -2.77 6.66 15.03
C THR A 48 -4.20 6.84 14.51
N ASP A 49 -5.14 5.98 14.89
CA ASP A 49 -6.56 6.10 14.50
C ASP A 49 -7.17 7.45 14.95
N ILE A 50 -6.94 7.83 16.21
CA ILE A 50 -7.37 9.13 16.74
C ILE A 50 -6.72 10.28 15.96
N ALA A 51 -5.39 10.23 15.77
CA ALA A 51 -4.66 11.29 15.07
C ALA A 51 -5.09 11.45 13.61
N VAL A 52 -5.37 10.35 12.91
CA VAL A 52 -5.88 10.37 11.52
C VAL A 52 -7.28 10.96 11.47
N LYS A 53 -8.16 10.60 12.41
CA LYS A 53 -9.49 11.20 12.53
C LYS A 53 -9.42 12.72 12.75
N ASP A 54 -8.57 13.17 13.67
CA ASP A 54 -8.38 14.59 13.95
C ASP A 54 -7.79 15.32 12.74
N PHE A 55 -6.80 14.73 12.06
CA PHE A 55 -6.24 15.29 10.83
C PHE A 55 -7.30 15.45 9.72
N ILE A 56 -8.13 14.41 9.51
CA ILE A 56 -9.24 14.46 8.55
C ILE A 56 -10.22 15.58 8.90
N SER A 57 -10.57 15.71 10.19
CA SER A 57 -11.43 16.79 10.71
C SER A 57 -10.87 18.18 10.39
N GLU A 58 -9.56 18.38 10.54
CA GLU A 58 -8.92 19.66 10.22
C GLU A 58 -8.92 19.96 8.71
N ILE A 59 -8.59 19.00 7.86
CA ILE A 59 -8.58 19.23 6.39
C ILE A 59 -10.00 19.43 5.83
N ASP A 60 -11.03 18.92 6.49
CA ASP A 60 -12.43 19.14 6.10
C ASP A 60 -12.93 20.57 6.37
N LYS A 61 -12.27 21.33 7.24
CA LYS A 61 -12.59 22.75 7.48
C LYS A 61 -12.06 23.69 6.39
N LEU A 62 -11.24 23.17 5.47
CA LEU A 62 -10.56 23.99 4.49
C LEU A 62 -11.42 24.19 3.23
N ASP A 63 -11.58 25.45 2.81
CA ASP A 63 -12.20 25.83 1.52
C ASP A 63 -11.23 25.66 0.34
N LYS A 64 -10.53 24.53 0.31
CA LYS A 64 -9.56 24.18 -0.74
C LYS A 64 -9.49 22.66 -0.90
N PRO A 65 -9.35 22.14 -2.13
CA PRO A 65 -9.29 20.70 -2.35
C PRO A 65 -8.04 20.10 -1.68
N VAL A 66 -8.24 19.09 -0.84
CA VAL A 66 -7.17 18.31 -0.22
C VAL A 66 -7.48 16.83 -0.39
N THR A 67 -6.51 16.05 -0.89
CA THR A 67 -6.59 14.59 -0.95
C THR A 67 -5.43 13.98 -0.18
N LEU A 68 -5.75 13.11 0.76
CA LEU A 68 -4.83 12.32 1.57
C LEU A 68 -4.76 10.91 0.99
N VAL A 69 -3.56 10.46 0.65
CA VAL A 69 -3.25 9.03 0.48
C VAL A 69 -2.58 8.58 1.76
N PHE A 70 -3.24 7.69 2.50
CA PHE A 70 -2.71 7.12 3.75
C PHE A 70 -2.54 5.62 3.56
N TYR A 71 -1.39 5.07 3.93
CA TYR A 71 -1.10 3.65 3.78
C TYR A 71 -0.04 3.19 4.79
N GLY A 72 -0.13 1.94 5.22
CA GLY A 72 0.97 1.29 5.96
C GLY A 72 2.11 0.93 5.00
N ASP A 73 3.35 1.21 5.38
CA ASP A 73 4.53 0.89 4.57
C ASP A 73 4.86 -0.61 4.59
N HIS A 74 4.71 -1.27 5.74
CA HIS A 74 4.76 -2.73 5.88
C HIS A 74 4.07 -3.20 7.18
N LEU A 75 3.80 -4.51 7.28
CA LEU A 75 3.35 -5.09 8.55
C LEU A 75 4.47 -5.09 9.60
N PRO A 76 4.16 -4.95 10.89
CA PRO A 76 5.15 -5.14 11.95
C PRO A 76 5.70 -6.57 11.95
N GLY A 77 6.99 -6.72 12.28
CA GLY A 77 7.67 -8.02 12.39
C GLY A 77 7.26 -8.86 13.61
N ILE A 78 6.00 -8.79 14.05
CA ILE A 78 5.45 -9.46 15.24
C ILE A 78 4.73 -10.78 14.94
N TYR A 79 4.56 -11.12 13.65
CA TYR A 79 3.85 -12.33 13.20
C TYR A 79 4.79 -13.54 13.02
N GLY A 80 5.74 -13.70 13.94
CA GLY A 80 6.66 -14.85 13.94
C GLY A 80 5.91 -16.18 13.98
N GLY A 81 6.32 -17.15 13.15
CA GLY A 81 5.70 -18.48 13.09
C GLY A 81 4.49 -18.61 12.16
N VAL A 82 3.97 -17.52 11.59
CA VAL A 82 2.92 -17.60 10.58
C VAL A 82 3.49 -18.14 9.26
N ASP A 83 2.86 -19.18 8.71
CA ASP A 83 3.29 -19.82 7.46
C ASP A 83 3.10 -18.89 6.26
N MET A 84 4.20 -18.30 5.77
CA MET A 84 4.21 -17.44 4.56
C MET A 84 3.84 -18.19 3.28
N THR A 85 3.99 -19.52 3.20
CA THR A 85 3.56 -20.26 2.01
C THR A 85 2.04 -20.27 1.88
N LYS A 86 1.34 -20.15 3.01
CA LYS A 86 -0.12 -20.08 3.10
C LYS A 86 -0.65 -18.64 3.17
N TYR A 87 0.01 -17.78 3.93
CA TYR A 87 -0.47 -16.42 4.26
C TYR A 87 0.42 -15.32 3.68
N GLY A 88 1.26 -15.62 2.69
CA GLY A 88 2.24 -14.67 2.13
C GLY A 88 1.61 -13.37 1.67
N ILE A 89 0.48 -13.41 0.97
CA ILE A 89 -0.23 -12.20 0.53
C ILE A 89 -0.68 -11.37 1.73
N GLN A 90 -1.32 -11.99 2.73
CA GLN A 90 -1.80 -11.32 3.94
C GLN A 90 -0.63 -10.69 4.72
N LEU A 91 0.49 -11.40 4.84
CA LEU A 91 1.69 -10.92 5.53
C LEU A 91 2.40 -9.76 4.81
N HIS A 92 2.03 -9.46 3.56
CA HIS A 92 2.54 -8.34 2.78
C HIS A 92 1.43 -7.38 2.34
N SER A 93 0.26 -7.44 2.99
CA SER A 93 -0.86 -6.53 2.73
C SER A 93 -1.03 -5.60 3.92
N THR A 94 -0.89 -4.30 3.69
CA THR A 94 -1.20 -3.24 4.64
C THR A 94 -2.47 -2.50 4.23
N ASP A 95 -3.12 -1.87 5.19
CA ASP A 95 -4.27 -1.03 4.92
C ASP A 95 -3.86 0.26 4.21
N TYR A 96 -4.74 0.75 3.34
CA TYR A 96 -4.63 2.06 2.73
C TYR A 96 -6.03 2.68 2.55
N PHE A 97 -6.06 4.00 2.43
CA PHE A 97 -7.22 4.71 1.91
C PHE A 97 -6.80 5.99 1.17
N ILE A 98 -7.65 6.42 0.25
CA ILE A 98 -7.52 7.72 -0.42
C ILE A 98 -8.74 8.55 -0.03
N TYR A 99 -8.51 9.60 0.75
CA TYR A 99 -9.56 10.48 1.25
C TYR A 99 -9.46 11.85 0.60
N SER A 100 -10.53 12.29 -0.07
CA SER A 100 -10.65 13.69 -0.53
C SER A 100 -11.54 14.45 0.44
N ASN A 101 -11.11 15.61 0.94
CA ASN A 101 -11.87 16.43 1.89
C ASN A 101 -13.22 16.89 1.35
N LYS A 102 -14.08 17.41 2.23
CA LYS A 102 -15.43 17.89 1.87
C LYS A 102 -15.41 18.81 0.63
N TYR A 103 -14.54 19.82 0.64
CA TYR A 103 -14.43 20.76 -0.48
C TYR A 103 -14.04 20.06 -1.79
N ALA A 104 -13.05 19.16 -1.78
CA ALA A 104 -12.66 18.41 -2.98
C ALA A 104 -13.81 17.56 -3.54
N ARG A 105 -14.62 16.92 -2.68
CA ARG A 105 -15.77 16.11 -3.12
C ARG A 105 -16.86 16.97 -3.76
N GLU A 106 -17.14 18.14 -3.21
CA GLU A 106 -18.07 19.11 -3.80
C GLU A 106 -17.57 19.61 -5.17
N HIS A 107 -16.26 19.61 -5.40
CA HIS A 107 -15.59 20.09 -6.61
C HIS A 107 -15.11 18.99 -7.56
N GLY A 108 -15.74 17.80 -7.50
CA GLY A 108 -15.58 16.77 -8.52
C GLY A 108 -14.77 15.55 -8.12
N ALA A 109 -14.17 15.50 -6.93
CA ALA A 109 -13.52 14.28 -6.45
C ALA A 109 -14.55 13.18 -6.16
N ARG A 110 -14.29 11.94 -6.57
CA ARG A 110 -15.20 10.80 -6.44
C ARG A 110 -14.45 9.56 -5.96
N ASN A 111 -15.05 8.83 -5.01
CA ASN A 111 -14.51 7.57 -4.54
C ASN A 111 -14.46 6.56 -5.69
N LEU A 112 -13.38 5.79 -5.75
CA LEU A 112 -13.21 4.70 -6.71
C LEU A 112 -13.83 3.42 -6.13
N VAL A 113 -14.47 2.62 -6.98
CA VAL A 113 -15.19 1.39 -6.59
C VAL A 113 -14.76 0.14 -7.37
N SER A 114 -13.69 0.26 -8.16
CA SER A 114 -13.19 -0.83 -9.00
C SER A 114 -11.66 -0.84 -8.94
N LYS A 115 -11.09 -2.04 -8.86
CA LYS A 115 -9.63 -2.25 -8.84
C LYS A 115 -8.94 -1.58 -7.64
N THR A 116 -9.60 -1.58 -6.48
CA THR A 116 -9.11 -0.95 -5.24
C THR A 116 -8.94 -1.92 -4.08
N GLU A 117 -9.25 -3.21 -4.23
CA GLU A 117 -9.11 -4.17 -3.11
C GLU A 117 -7.67 -4.58 -2.86
N TYR A 118 -6.91 -4.82 -3.94
CA TYR A 118 -5.48 -5.05 -3.91
C TYR A 118 -4.82 -4.05 -4.84
N VAL A 119 -3.89 -3.28 -4.30
CA VAL A 119 -3.11 -2.28 -5.03
C VAL A 119 -1.66 -2.31 -4.54
N GLY A 120 -0.72 -1.94 -5.40
CA GLY A 120 0.65 -1.68 -5.00
C GLY A 120 0.87 -0.21 -4.68
N PRO A 121 1.92 0.16 -3.91
CA PRO A 121 2.25 1.57 -3.66
C PRO A 121 2.45 2.41 -4.94
N ASN A 122 2.87 1.77 -6.04
CA ASN A 122 3.04 2.42 -7.34
C ASN A 122 1.70 2.84 -7.99
N ASP A 123 0.57 2.25 -7.57
CA ASP A 123 -0.77 2.54 -8.09
C ASP A 123 -1.36 3.82 -7.49
N PHE A 124 -0.85 4.31 -6.36
CA PHE A 124 -1.43 5.47 -5.67
C PHE A 124 -1.43 6.74 -6.51
N ILE A 125 -0.46 6.92 -7.40
CA ILE A 125 -0.42 8.07 -8.32
C ILE A 125 -1.64 8.03 -9.26
N ALA A 126 -1.91 6.87 -9.87
CA ALA A 126 -3.03 6.68 -10.77
C ALA A 126 -4.37 6.79 -10.03
N LEU A 127 -4.50 6.12 -8.88
CA LEU A 127 -5.71 6.13 -8.07
C LEU A 127 -6.04 7.55 -7.58
N MET A 128 -5.06 8.29 -7.07
CA MET A 128 -5.27 9.68 -6.61
C MET A 128 -5.66 10.60 -7.77
N ALA A 129 -4.97 10.50 -8.91
CA ALA A 129 -5.29 11.32 -10.09
C ALA A 129 -6.72 11.04 -10.59
N LYS A 130 -7.13 9.77 -10.63
CA LYS A 130 -8.48 9.36 -11.02
C LYS A 130 -9.53 9.82 -10.01
N GLN A 131 -9.29 9.63 -8.70
CA GLN A 131 -10.21 10.06 -7.64
C GLN A 131 -10.44 11.58 -7.64
N THR A 132 -9.42 12.36 -7.99
CA THR A 132 -9.50 13.83 -8.05
C THR A 132 -9.96 14.37 -9.41
N ASN A 133 -10.25 13.49 -10.38
CA ASN A 133 -10.54 13.87 -11.76
C ASN A 133 -9.47 14.80 -12.37
N SER A 134 -8.21 14.54 -12.04
CA SER A 134 -7.09 15.33 -12.49
C SER A 134 -6.72 15.02 -13.94
N LYS A 135 -6.28 16.04 -14.69
CA LYS A 135 -5.61 15.82 -15.97
C LYS A 135 -4.27 15.12 -15.71
N VAL A 136 -3.97 14.11 -16.50
CA VAL A 136 -2.76 13.30 -16.39
C VAL A 136 -1.84 13.51 -17.58
N ASN A 137 -0.52 13.44 -17.35
CA ASN A 137 0.45 13.36 -18.42
C ASN A 137 0.58 11.93 -18.96
N ALA A 138 1.39 11.73 -20.00
CA ALA A 138 1.55 10.42 -20.64
C ALA A 138 2.09 9.33 -19.67
N TYR A 139 2.96 9.69 -18.73
CA TYR A 139 3.45 8.77 -17.71
C TYR A 139 2.33 8.32 -16.76
N GLN A 140 1.56 9.27 -16.23
CA GLN A 140 0.43 8.99 -15.35
C GLN A 140 -0.69 8.23 -16.08
N ALA A 141 -0.88 8.47 -17.38
CA ALA A 141 -1.79 7.68 -18.21
C ALA A 141 -1.33 6.23 -18.33
N LEU A 142 -0.03 5.97 -18.50
CA LEU A 142 0.53 4.61 -18.46
C LEU A 142 0.33 3.96 -17.08
N LEU A 143 0.58 4.68 -15.99
CA LEU A 143 0.32 4.16 -14.64
C LEU A 143 -1.17 3.83 -14.43
N THR A 144 -2.07 4.62 -15.00
CA THR A 144 -3.52 4.35 -14.97
C THR A 144 -3.86 3.08 -15.73
N GLU A 145 -3.29 2.90 -16.92
CA GLU A 145 -3.46 1.67 -17.70
C GLU A 145 -2.93 0.44 -16.95
N VAL A 146 -1.75 0.55 -16.32
CA VAL A 146 -1.16 -0.51 -15.48
C VAL A 146 -2.10 -0.87 -14.34
N GLN A 147 -2.56 0.11 -13.57
CA GLN A 147 -3.45 -0.08 -12.43
C GLN A 147 -4.79 -0.71 -12.82
N GLU A 148 -5.37 -0.30 -13.96
CA GLU A 148 -6.68 -0.79 -14.39
C GLU A 148 -6.62 -2.18 -15.06
N LYS A 149 -5.55 -2.46 -15.82
CA LYS A 149 -5.52 -3.61 -16.74
C LYS A 149 -4.59 -4.73 -16.30
N LEU A 150 -3.59 -4.46 -15.46
CA LEU A 150 -2.73 -5.51 -14.91
C LEU A 150 -3.26 -5.98 -13.55
N PRO A 151 -2.92 -7.21 -13.13
CA PRO A 151 -2.89 -7.55 -11.71
C PRO A 151 -1.75 -6.81 -11.02
N VAL A 152 -1.82 -6.66 -9.69
CA VAL A 152 -0.80 -5.99 -8.89
C VAL A 152 0.51 -6.76 -8.99
N ALA A 153 1.58 -6.08 -9.42
CA ALA A 153 2.92 -6.64 -9.44
C ALA A 153 3.59 -6.49 -8.06
N THR A 154 4.07 -7.59 -7.50
CA THR A 154 4.78 -7.63 -6.21
C THR A 154 6.00 -8.55 -6.28
N LEU A 155 6.83 -8.52 -5.25
CA LEU A 155 7.87 -9.53 -5.05
C LEU A 155 7.24 -10.85 -4.60
N ASN A 156 7.99 -11.96 -4.70
CA ASN A 156 7.50 -13.25 -4.22
C ASN A 156 7.12 -13.16 -2.73
N THR A 157 5.84 -13.30 -2.43
CA THR A 157 5.30 -13.15 -1.06
C THR A 157 5.40 -14.42 -0.21
N GLN A 158 5.74 -15.55 -0.84
CA GLN A 158 5.76 -16.87 -0.21
C GLN A 158 7.13 -17.29 0.32
N LYS A 159 8.18 -16.49 0.10
CA LYS A 159 9.54 -16.78 0.55
C LYS A 159 10.12 -15.56 1.25
N SER A 160 10.85 -15.78 2.34
CA SER A 160 11.75 -14.77 2.88
C SER A 160 12.90 -14.60 1.90
N THR A 161 12.73 -13.73 0.92
CA THR A 161 13.80 -13.32 0.04
C THR A 161 14.42 -12.08 0.66
N VAL A 162 15.63 -12.22 1.22
CA VAL A 162 16.56 -11.09 1.27
C VAL A 162 16.65 -10.56 -0.16
N ASN A 163 16.48 -9.24 -0.36
CA ASN A 163 16.49 -8.55 -1.65
C ASN A 163 17.61 -9.09 -2.56
N SER A 164 17.30 -10.15 -3.28
CA SER A 164 18.24 -10.86 -4.13
C SER A 164 18.00 -10.33 -5.52
N TYR A 165 19.07 -10.05 -6.25
CA TYR A 165 19.07 -9.44 -7.58
C TYR A 165 18.16 -10.13 -8.63
N ASN A 166 17.53 -11.27 -8.32
CA ASN A 166 16.69 -12.09 -9.19
C ASN A 166 15.34 -12.49 -8.56
N THR A 167 14.73 -11.67 -7.70
CA THR A 167 13.37 -11.95 -7.22
C THR A 167 12.40 -11.97 -8.41
N HIS A 168 11.62 -13.04 -8.51
CA HIS A 168 10.64 -13.19 -9.59
C HIS A 168 9.44 -12.31 -9.26
N THR A 169 9.00 -11.47 -10.21
CA THR A 169 7.75 -10.72 -10.10
C THR A 169 6.58 -11.70 -9.98
N GLU A 170 5.81 -11.52 -8.91
CA GLU A 170 4.54 -12.18 -8.67
C GLU A 170 3.41 -11.21 -9.04
N PHE A 171 2.29 -11.75 -9.50
CA PHE A 171 1.12 -10.95 -9.85
C PHE A 171 -0.05 -11.38 -8.97
N VAL A 172 -0.76 -10.42 -8.39
CA VAL A 172 -1.91 -10.65 -7.50
C VAL A 172 -3.15 -10.04 -8.14
N ASP A 173 -4.19 -10.84 -8.34
CA ASP A 173 -5.46 -10.33 -8.86
C ASP A 173 -6.27 -9.62 -7.77
N ASN A 174 -7.41 -9.03 -8.18
CA ASN A 174 -8.27 -8.28 -7.25
C ASN A 174 -8.93 -9.14 -6.16
N ASN A 175 -8.81 -10.48 -6.23
CA ASN A 175 -9.31 -11.40 -5.21
C ASN A 175 -8.18 -11.88 -4.28
N GLY A 176 -6.99 -11.28 -4.36
CA GLY A 176 -5.84 -11.69 -3.55
C GLY A 176 -5.20 -12.99 -4.02
N LYS A 177 -5.47 -13.44 -5.26
CA LYS A 177 -4.93 -14.69 -5.79
C LYS A 177 -3.71 -14.44 -6.66
N ILE A 178 -2.68 -15.28 -6.46
CA ILE A 178 -1.49 -15.31 -7.30
C ILE A 178 -1.86 -15.77 -8.73
N VAL A 179 -1.50 -14.96 -9.72
CA VAL A 179 -1.63 -15.25 -11.14
C VAL A 179 -0.25 -15.33 -11.80
N LYS A 180 -0.09 -16.23 -12.77
CA LYS A 180 1.20 -16.44 -13.44
C LYS A 180 1.32 -15.49 -14.63
N TYR A 181 2.52 -14.97 -14.90
CA TYR A 181 2.76 -14.16 -16.10
C TYR A 181 2.24 -14.83 -17.39
N LYS A 182 2.39 -16.16 -17.49
CA LYS A 182 1.92 -16.93 -18.65
C LYS A 182 0.41 -16.82 -18.91
N SER A 183 -0.42 -16.63 -17.87
CA SER A 183 -1.87 -16.49 -17.99
C SER A 183 -2.32 -15.07 -18.34
N LEU A 184 -1.41 -14.09 -18.37
CA LEU A 184 -1.73 -12.75 -18.85
C LEU A 184 -2.03 -12.78 -20.36
N SER A 185 -3.01 -11.97 -20.76
CA SER A 185 -3.33 -11.76 -22.18
C SER A 185 -2.15 -11.12 -22.93
N LYS A 186 -2.15 -11.21 -24.27
CA LYS A 186 -1.12 -10.56 -25.09
C LYS A 186 -1.03 -9.05 -24.83
N LYS A 187 -2.18 -8.38 -24.65
CA LYS A 187 -2.24 -6.94 -24.34
C LYS A 187 -1.65 -6.62 -22.97
N GLN A 188 -1.96 -7.42 -21.95
CA GLN A 188 -1.39 -7.25 -20.60
C GLN A 188 0.12 -7.48 -20.59
N LYS A 189 0.61 -8.48 -21.33
CA LYS A 189 2.05 -8.72 -21.48
C LYS A 189 2.74 -7.53 -22.13
N GLN A 190 2.18 -6.99 -23.22
CA GLN A 190 2.72 -5.79 -23.87
C GLN A 190 2.76 -4.61 -22.90
N LEU A 191 1.65 -4.33 -22.22
CA LEU A 191 1.57 -3.23 -21.24
C LEU A 191 2.60 -3.38 -20.11
N TRP A 192 2.83 -4.60 -19.63
CA TRP A 192 3.87 -4.87 -18.64
C TRP A 192 5.29 -4.62 -19.18
N GLU A 193 5.57 -4.99 -20.43
CA GLU A 193 6.85 -4.67 -21.08
C GLU A 193 7.03 -3.16 -21.28
N ASP A 194 5.99 -2.45 -21.73
CA ASP A 194 6.01 -0.99 -21.90
C ASP A 194 6.31 -0.29 -20.56
N TYR A 195 5.65 -0.73 -19.49
CA TYR A 195 5.92 -0.24 -18.13
C TYR A 195 7.37 -0.48 -17.70
N LYS A 196 7.89 -1.70 -17.86
CA LYS A 196 9.28 -2.02 -17.50
C LYS A 196 10.30 -1.25 -18.33
N LEU A 197 10.08 -1.09 -19.63
CA LEU A 197 10.98 -0.34 -20.51
C LEU A 197 11.08 1.12 -20.06
N LEU A 198 9.94 1.74 -19.73
CA LEU A 198 9.94 3.10 -19.22
C LEU A 198 10.63 3.20 -17.85
N GLN A 199 10.31 2.29 -16.91
CA GLN A 199 10.98 2.25 -15.60
C GLN A 199 12.49 2.09 -15.75
N TYR A 200 12.95 1.23 -16.65
CA TYR A 200 14.37 1.08 -16.95
C TYR A 200 14.96 2.37 -17.52
N ASP A 201 14.33 2.96 -18.53
CA ASP A 201 14.83 4.15 -19.22
C ASP A 201 15.04 5.35 -18.29
N ILE A 202 14.11 5.58 -17.35
CA ILE A 202 14.15 6.70 -16.40
C ILE A 202 15.01 6.43 -15.16
N THR A 203 15.52 5.21 -14.97
CA THR A 203 16.34 4.85 -13.79
C THR A 203 17.78 4.47 -14.16
N ALA A 204 17.97 3.40 -14.93
CA ALA A 204 19.28 2.83 -15.27
C ALA A 204 19.61 2.89 -16.77
N GLY A 205 18.64 3.26 -17.59
CA GLY A 205 18.74 3.33 -19.04
C GLY A 205 19.37 4.63 -19.52
N LYS A 206 18.94 5.06 -20.70
CA LYS A 206 19.55 6.20 -21.42
C LYS A 206 18.70 7.48 -21.34
N ASN A 207 17.59 7.43 -20.61
CA ASN A 207 16.67 8.54 -20.39
C ASN A 207 16.16 9.15 -21.70
N TYR A 208 15.80 8.29 -22.67
CA TYR A 208 15.18 8.70 -23.93
C TYR A 208 13.86 9.45 -23.72
N TRP A 209 13.14 9.14 -22.63
CA TRP A 209 11.91 9.83 -22.24
C TRP A 209 12.08 11.34 -22.07
N LYS A 210 13.22 11.82 -21.58
CA LYS A 210 13.46 13.25 -21.32
C LYS A 210 13.35 14.14 -22.56
N ASN A 211 13.48 13.56 -23.75
CA ASN A 211 13.46 14.29 -25.02
C ASN A 211 12.10 14.27 -25.73
N ASN A 212 11.04 13.78 -25.08
CA ASN A 212 9.65 13.79 -25.57
C ASN A 212 8.76 14.67 -24.68
#